data_AF-A0A8J4Y7Q5-F1
#
_entry.id   AF-A0A8J4Y7Q5-F1
#
_cell.length_a   1.000
_cell.length_b   1.000
_cell.length_c   1.000
_cell.angle_alpha   90.00
_cell.angle_beta   90.00
_cell.angle_gamma   90.00
#
_symmetry.space_group_name_H-M   'P 1'
#
loop_
_entity.id
_entity.type
_entity.pdbx_description
1 polymer ?
#
loop_
_entity_poly.entity_id
_entity_poly.type
_entity_poly.pdbx_seq_one_letter_code
_entity_poly.pdbx_strand_id
1 'polypeptide(L)'
;MAAVGRTSVALHRLTCSRRVCIPLANLHTSPPSHDSSPTHTGQVYDAEDHRNARFVTTPRQTNTRWAINLVKEVPPKGVSGRTVACDGGPGALGHPRVYINLDDAGTHACIYCGLRYYKEDAH
;
A
#
# COMPACT_ATOMS: atom_id res chain seq x y z
N MET A 1 -69.00 -49.84 -50.34
CA MET A 1 -69.17 -49.25 -48.99
C MET A 1 -68.15 -49.93 -48.08
N ALA A 2 -67.29 -49.30 -47.28
CA ALA A 2 -66.92 -47.93 -47.01
C ALA A 2 -65.41 -47.94 -46.65
N ALA A 3 -64.69 -46.87 -46.95
CA ALA A 3 -63.25 -46.74 -46.66
C ALA A 3 -63.03 -46.60 -45.14
N VAL A 4 -62.15 -47.43 -44.56
CA VAL A 4 -61.72 -47.29 -43.16
C VAL A 4 -60.45 -46.46 -43.12
N GLY A 5 -60.57 -45.24 -42.61
CA GLY A 5 -59.51 -44.24 -42.56
C GLY A 5 -58.38 -44.62 -41.60
N ARG A 6 -57.14 -44.45 -42.06
CA ARG A 6 -55.93 -44.56 -41.25
C ARG A 6 -55.77 -43.29 -40.42
N THR A 7 -55.95 -43.37 -39.10
CA THR A 7 -55.58 -42.29 -38.18
C THR A 7 -54.10 -42.42 -37.82
N SER A 8 -53.29 -41.52 -38.38
CA SER A 8 -51.87 -41.39 -38.05
C SER A 8 -51.73 -40.71 -36.69
N VAL A 9 -51.39 -41.47 -35.65
CA VAL A 9 -51.01 -40.90 -34.35
C VAL A 9 -49.59 -40.32 -34.49
N ALA A 10 -49.49 -38.99 -34.51
CA ALA A 10 -48.21 -38.30 -34.49
C ALA A 10 -47.58 -38.42 -33.09
N LEU A 11 -46.52 -39.23 -32.95
CA LEU A 11 -45.65 -39.18 -31.79
C LEU A 11 -44.95 -37.82 -31.77
N HIS A 12 -45.21 -37.01 -30.74
CA HIS A 12 -44.43 -35.83 -30.46
C HIS A 12 -43.01 -36.27 -30.07
N ARG A 13 -42.06 -36.04 -30.99
CA ARG A 13 -40.64 -36.21 -30.70
C ARG A 13 -40.28 -35.20 -29.61
N LEU A 14 -40.02 -35.70 -28.41
CA LEU A 14 -39.32 -34.94 -27.36
C LEU A 14 -37.99 -34.47 -27.96
N THR A 15 -37.91 -33.20 -28.35
CA THR A 15 -36.64 -32.56 -28.64
C THR A 15 -35.85 -32.57 -27.33
N CYS A 16 -34.81 -33.39 -27.27
CA CYS A 16 -33.78 -33.28 -26.25
C CYS A 16 -33.32 -31.83 -26.25
N SER A 17 -33.75 -31.06 -25.25
CA SER A 17 -33.24 -29.71 -25.04
C SER A 17 -31.75 -29.88 -24.83
N ARG A 18 -30.99 -29.53 -25.87
CA ARG A 18 -29.55 -29.59 -25.91
C ARG A 18 -29.10 -28.64 -24.82
N ARG A 19 -28.82 -29.18 -23.62
CA ARG A 19 -28.15 -28.44 -22.56
C ARG A 19 -26.87 -27.95 -23.21
N VAL A 20 -26.84 -26.68 -23.57
CA VAL A 20 -25.61 -26.00 -23.94
C VAL A 20 -24.76 -26.08 -22.68
N CYS A 21 -23.78 -26.99 -22.68
CA CYS A 21 -22.66 -26.89 -21.76
C CYS A 21 -21.99 -25.57 -22.11
N ILE A 22 -22.37 -24.50 -21.42
CA ILE A 22 -21.60 -23.28 -21.38
C ILE A 22 -20.23 -23.71 -20.87
N PRO A 23 -19.14 -23.44 -21.62
CA PRO A 23 -17.82 -23.82 -21.16
C PRO A 23 -17.59 -23.19 -19.79
N LEU A 24 -17.11 -23.98 -18.84
CA LEU A 24 -16.64 -23.55 -17.52
C LEU A 24 -15.34 -22.74 -17.68
N ALA A 25 -15.37 -21.69 -18.49
CA ALA A 25 -14.27 -20.77 -18.72
C ALA A 25 -14.58 -19.46 -17.99
N ASN A 26 -14.73 -19.55 -16.66
CA ASN A 26 -14.64 -18.41 -15.76
C ASN A 26 -14.13 -18.95 -14.42
N LEU A 27 -12.90 -19.48 -14.44
CA LEU A 27 -12.09 -19.45 -13.23
C LEU A 27 -11.93 -17.95 -12.92
N HIS A 28 -12.69 -17.46 -11.95
CA HIS A 28 -12.51 -16.13 -11.37
C HIS A 28 -11.09 -16.04 -10.84
N THR A 29 -10.16 -15.66 -11.71
CA THR A 29 -8.89 -15.10 -11.28
C THR A 29 -9.20 -13.63 -11.17
N SER A 30 -9.48 -13.15 -9.95
CA SER A 30 -9.48 -11.71 -9.69
C SER A 30 -8.24 -11.13 -10.35
N PRO A 31 -8.34 -10.02 -11.11
CA PRO A 31 -7.14 -9.42 -11.67
C PRO A 31 -6.17 -9.20 -10.51
N PRO A 32 -4.91 -9.65 -10.62
CA PRO A 32 -3.92 -9.40 -9.58
C PRO A 32 -3.94 -7.91 -9.30
N SER A 33 -4.31 -7.55 -8.08
CA SER A 33 -4.23 -6.18 -7.61
C SER A 33 -2.75 -5.82 -7.55
N HIS A 34 -2.22 -5.36 -8.68
CA HIS A 34 -0.86 -4.85 -8.75
C HIS A 34 -0.86 -3.51 -8.06
N ASP A 35 -0.72 -3.52 -6.73
CA ASP A 35 -0.39 -2.31 -5.99
C ASP A 35 1.00 -1.86 -6.45
N SER A 36 1.00 -0.83 -7.29
CA SER A 36 2.19 -0.15 -7.81
C SER A 36 2.65 0.97 -6.87
N SER A 37 2.11 1.04 -5.64
CA SER A 37 2.52 2.06 -4.67
C SER A 37 4.03 2.02 -4.46
N PRO A 38 4.71 3.18 -4.53
CA PRO A 38 6.12 3.26 -4.22
C PRO A 38 6.34 2.93 -2.75
N THR A 39 7.45 2.24 -2.49
CA THR A 39 7.96 2.14 -1.13
C THR A 39 8.34 3.53 -0.61
N HIS A 40 8.53 3.69 0.70
CA HIS A 40 8.94 4.97 1.31
C HIS A 40 10.28 5.53 0.77
N THR A 41 11.06 4.72 0.04
CA THR A 41 12.30 5.11 -0.65
C THR A 41 12.08 5.49 -2.12
N GLY A 42 10.85 5.33 -2.65
CA GLY A 42 10.51 5.56 -4.05
C GLY A 42 10.68 4.34 -4.97
N GLN A 43 11.10 3.17 -4.45
CA GLN A 43 11.28 1.98 -5.29
C GLN A 43 9.94 1.45 -5.79
N VAL A 44 9.86 1.27 -7.12
CA VAL A 44 8.81 0.59 -7.87
C VAL A 44 9.50 -0.23 -8.98
N TYR A 45 8.94 -1.37 -9.36
CA TYR A 45 9.39 -2.10 -10.56
C TYR A 45 8.62 -1.62 -11.77
N ASP A 46 9.28 -1.57 -12.93
CA ASP A 46 8.59 -1.27 -14.19
C ASP A 46 7.46 -2.25 -14.45
N ALA A 47 6.42 -1.84 -15.19
CA ALA A 47 5.23 -2.65 -15.39
C ALA A 47 5.55 -4.01 -16.05
N GLU A 48 6.47 -4.02 -17.01
CA GLU A 48 6.92 -5.19 -17.77
C GLU A 48 8.06 -5.98 -17.09
N ASP A 49 8.47 -5.61 -15.87
CA ASP A 49 9.52 -6.30 -15.17
C ASP A 49 9.06 -7.69 -14.71
N HIS A 50 9.73 -8.73 -15.20
CA HIS A 50 9.51 -10.12 -14.81
C HIS A 50 9.51 -10.35 -13.29
N ARG A 51 10.21 -9.51 -12.52
CA ARG A 51 10.25 -9.60 -11.05
C ARG A 51 8.88 -9.35 -10.39
N ASN A 52 7.94 -8.70 -11.09
CA ASN A 52 6.56 -8.49 -10.63
C ASN A 52 5.74 -9.77 -10.53
N ALA A 53 6.15 -10.86 -11.19
CA ALA A 53 5.49 -12.17 -11.12
C ALA A 53 5.32 -12.67 -9.66
N ARG A 54 6.21 -12.25 -8.75
CA ARG A 54 6.13 -12.62 -7.32
C ARG A 54 4.92 -12.04 -6.59
N PHE A 55 4.31 -10.97 -7.12
CA PHE A 55 3.20 -10.25 -6.50
C PHE A 55 1.85 -10.51 -7.19
N VAL A 56 1.78 -11.55 -8.03
CA VAL A 56 0.54 -11.91 -8.76
C VAL A 56 -0.49 -12.53 -7.81
N THR A 57 -0.05 -13.38 -6.88
CA THR A 57 -0.92 -14.04 -5.90
C THR A 57 -0.97 -13.33 -4.56
N THR A 58 0.16 -12.73 -4.14
CA THR A 58 0.29 -12.02 -2.88
C THR A 58 0.50 -10.53 -3.13
N PRO A 59 -0.26 -9.64 -2.45
CA PRO A 59 -0.10 -8.21 -2.64
C PRO A 59 1.24 -7.74 -2.08
N ARG A 60 1.80 -6.71 -2.72
CA ARG A 60 2.96 -5.98 -2.19
C ARG A 60 2.55 -5.32 -0.88
N GLN A 61 3.35 -5.51 0.17
CA GLN A 61 3.14 -4.85 1.45
C GLN A 61 4.03 -3.62 1.56
N THR A 62 3.42 -2.45 1.45
CA THR A 62 4.07 -1.16 1.71
C THR A 62 3.46 -0.52 2.96
N ASN A 63 4.27 0.25 3.68
CA ASN A 63 3.77 1.03 4.80
C ASN A 63 3.23 2.37 4.28
N THR A 64 2.01 2.73 4.68
CA THR A 64 1.35 3.99 4.28
C THR A 64 1.82 5.20 5.08
N ARG A 65 2.29 4.99 6.33
CA ARG A 65 2.79 6.07 7.21
C ARG A 65 4.28 6.25 7.05
N TRP A 66 4.68 7.25 6.25
CA TRP A 66 6.08 7.52 5.98
C TRP A 66 6.68 8.44 7.04
N ALA A 67 7.81 8.03 7.61
CA ALA A 67 8.49 8.77 8.68
C ALA A 67 8.87 10.20 8.26
N ILE A 68 9.20 10.42 6.99
CA ILE A 68 9.53 11.75 6.45
C ILE A 68 8.38 12.76 6.65
N ASN A 69 7.14 12.31 6.46
CA ASN A 69 5.95 13.16 6.63
C ASN A 69 5.70 13.41 8.12
N LEU A 70 5.78 12.35 8.93
CA LEU A 70 5.53 12.44 10.37
C LEU A 70 6.55 13.35 11.09
N VAL A 71 7.83 13.30 10.71
CA VAL A 71 8.85 14.18 11.29
C VAL A 71 8.64 15.64 10.86
N LYS A 72 8.16 15.85 9.62
CA LYS A 72 7.86 17.19 9.09
C LYS A 72 6.66 17.83 9.81
N GLU A 73 5.66 17.04 10.18
CA GLU A 73 4.48 17.48 10.93
C GLU A 73 4.83 18.04 12.31
N VAL A 74 5.89 17.54 12.96
CA VAL A 74 6.32 18.04 14.28
C VAL A 74 7.02 19.39 14.12
N PRO A 75 6.54 20.47 14.79
CA PRO A 75 7.16 21.78 14.69
C PRO A 75 8.56 21.82 15.35
N PRO A 76 9.49 22.66 14.84
CA PRO A 76 10.76 22.90 15.52
C PRO A 76 10.56 23.46 16.92
N LYS A 77 11.41 23.05 17.86
CA LYS A 77 11.38 23.48 19.27
C LYS A 77 12.36 24.62 19.51
N GLY A 78 11.88 25.72 20.08
CA GLY A 78 12.72 26.82 20.53
C GLY A 78 13.45 26.46 21.82
N VAL A 79 14.72 26.84 21.90
CA VAL A 79 15.58 26.62 23.08
C VAL A 79 16.38 27.90 23.33
N SER A 80 16.45 28.37 24.57
CA SER A 80 17.22 29.57 24.94
C SER A 80 18.74 29.33 24.99
N GLY A 81 19.14 28.08 25.26
CA GLY A 81 20.55 27.68 25.34
C GLY A 81 21.23 27.59 23.98
N ARG A 82 22.54 27.82 23.98
CA ARG A 82 23.43 27.60 22.83
C ARG A 82 23.51 26.13 22.38
N THR A 83 23.27 25.21 23.30
CA THR A 83 23.37 23.77 23.07
C THR A 83 22.17 23.08 23.71
N VAL A 84 21.59 22.11 23.01
CA VAL A 84 20.48 21.29 23.52
C VAL A 84 20.92 19.84 23.68
N ALA A 85 20.56 19.23 24.81
CA ALA A 85 20.73 17.81 25.04
C ALA A 85 19.46 17.06 24.61
N CYS A 86 19.59 16.17 23.63
CA CYS A 86 18.49 15.35 23.13
C CYS A 86 18.74 13.88 23.51
N ASP A 87 17.77 13.26 24.16
CA ASP A 87 17.71 11.84 24.52
C ASP A 87 16.58 11.09 23.81
N GLY A 88 15.64 11.81 23.19
CA GLY A 88 14.60 11.22 22.35
C GLY A 88 13.42 10.59 23.10
N GLY A 89 13.34 10.82 24.41
CA GLY A 89 12.28 10.26 25.24
C GLY A 89 12.73 10.07 26.69
N PRO A 90 11.89 9.45 27.53
CA PRO A 90 12.22 9.26 28.94
C PRO A 90 13.36 8.25 29.14
N GLY A 91 14.53 8.77 29.53
CA GLY A 91 15.65 7.97 30.00
C GLY A 91 16.22 7.02 28.95
N ALA A 92 16.35 5.73 29.31
CA ALA A 92 16.98 4.71 28.46
C ALA A 92 16.08 4.19 27.31
N LEU A 93 14.82 4.63 27.21
CA LEU A 93 13.91 4.22 26.14
C LEU A 93 14.10 5.00 24.83
N GLY A 94 14.89 6.07 24.88
CA GLY A 94 15.25 6.87 23.71
C GLY A 94 16.56 6.42 23.06
N HIS A 95 17.29 7.39 22.50
CA HIS A 95 18.62 7.18 21.94
C HIS A 95 19.70 7.68 22.91
N PRO A 96 20.99 7.34 22.69
CA PRO A 96 22.07 7.92 23.47
C PRO A 96 22.01 9.45 23.47
N ARG A 97 22.24 10.06 24.64
CA ARG A 97 22.20 11.52 24.77
C ARG A 97 23.21 12.17 23.82
N VAL A 98 22.72 13.07 22.97
CA VAL A 98 23.56 13.90 22.09
C VAL A 98 23.39 15.37 22.39
N TYR A 99 24.44 16.14 22.14
CA TYR A 99 24.45 17.59 22.27
C TYR A 99 24.45 18.21 20.87
N ILE A 100 23.46 19.04 20.59
CA ILE A 100 23.29 19.69 19.29
C ILE A 100 23.67 21.15 19.44
N ASN A 101 24.54 21.64 18.55
CA ASN A 101 24.96 23.03 18.53
C ASN A 101 23.90 23.90 17.83
N LEU A 102 23.56 25.06 18.42
CA LEU A 102 22.57 26.01 17.90
C LEU A 102 23.19 27.40 17.65
N ASP A 103 24.49 27.45 17.37
CA ASP A 103 25.20 28.69 17.04
C ASP A 103 24.82 29.25 15.68
N ASP A 104 24.70 28.36 14.69
CA ASP A 104 24.36 28.76 13.33
C ASP A 104 22.86 29.07 13.24
N ALA A 105 22.52 30.09 12.45
CA ALA A 105 21.14 30.50 12.24
C ALA A 105 20.31 29.36 11.59
N GLY A 106 19.07 29.21 12.06
CA GLY A 106 18.11 28.25 11.51
C GLY A 106 17.81 27.08 12.44
N THR A 107 17.29 25.99 11.86
CA THR A 107 16.87 24.80 12.61
C THR A 107 17.88 23.67 12.46
N HIS A 108 18.32 23.12 13.57
CA HIS A 108 19.24 21.99 13.65
C HIS A 108 18.50 20.73 14.06
N ALA A 109 18.70 19.63 13.32
CA ALA A 109 18.00 18.38 13.56
C ALA A 109 18.83 17.42 14.41
N CYS A 110 18.17 16.69 15.31
CA CYS A 110 18.76 15.53 15.97
C CYS A 110 18.91 14.39 14.96
N ILE A 111 20.10 13.80 14.87
CA ILE A 111 20.40 12.69 13.95
C ILE A 111 19.62 11.40 14.25
N TYR A 112 19.10 11.25 15.47
CA TYR A 112 18.35 10.07 15.89
C TYR A 112 16.85 10.28 15.75
N CYS A 113 16.30 11.28 16.45
CA CYS A 113 14.85 11.52 16.44
C CYS A 113 14.34 12.27 15.21
N GLY A 114 15.21 12.98 14.49
CA GLY A 114 14.79 13.93 13.44
C GLY A 114 14.10 15.19 13.95
N LEU A 115 13.90 15.32 15.27
CA LEU A 115 13.36 16.53 15.89
C LEU A 115 14.27 17.72 15.63
N ARG A 116 13.66 18.87 15.34
CA ARG A 116 14.33 20.11 14.98
C ARG A 116 14.32 21.07 16.16
N TYR A 117 15.44 21.75 16.35
CA TYR A 117 15.65 22.74 17.40
C TYR A 117 16.17 24.03 16.80
N TYR A 118 15.79 25.17 17.36
CA TYR A 118 16.37 26.46 17.00
C TYR A 118 16.64 27.26 18.27
N LYS A 119 17.61 28.16 18.18
CA LYS A 119 17.89 29.10 19.27
C LYS A 119 16.86 30.21 19.23
N GLU A 120 16.18 30.44 20.35
CA GLU A 120 15.32 31.61 20.50
C GLU A 120 16.20 32.85 20.61
N ASP A 121 15.94 33.87 19.79
CA ASP A 121 16.64 35.14 19.87
C ASP A 121 16.21 35.86 21.15
N ALA A 122 17.09 35.87 22.14
CA ALA A 122 16.94 36.71 23.33
C ALA A 122 17.24 38.16 22.89
N HIS A 123 16.17 38.89 22.55
CA HIS A 123 16.17 40.35 22.47
C HIS A 123 16.50 40.97 23.83
#